data_AF-A0A199UZR5-F1
#
_entry.id   AF-A0A199UZR5-F1
#
_cell.length_a   1.000
_cell.length_b   1.000
_cell.length_c   1.000
_cell.angle_alpha   90.00
_cell.angle_beta   90.00
_cell.angle_gamma   90.00
#
_symmetry.space_group_name_H-M   'P 1'
#
loop_
_entity.id
_entity.type
_entity.pdbx_description
1 polymer ?
#
loop_
_entity_poly.entity_id
_entity_poly.type
_entity_poly.pdbx_seq_one_letter_code
_entity_poly.pdbx_strand_id
1 'polypeptide(L)'
;MASSTTANRFLLLCFLLSAASDTPSAARTARNSTSTASVRRMHEQWMAQHGRMYKDAAKKERRFRIFKANVEYIESANRAGNRLYTLGPNRFTDLTNEEFRASYLGFRPTPRPKGKAQSPCRYANDLMLDSMDWRSRGAYICTYAGCCWAFSAVAATEGITKIRTGQLISRSEKELLDCNNDGYSCNGGTMDGAFQFIVSNGSLATKAAYPYRAMQGTCNAAQVSSAATISGYEDVQANSESALLSAVAN
;
A
#
# COMPACT_ATOMS: atom_id res chain seq x y z
N MET A 1 -82.21 16.09 70.21
CA MET A 1 -82.00 15.23 71.39
C MET A 1 -81.12 14.05 70.98
N ALA A 2 -80.09 13.77 71.80
CA ALA A 2 -79.16 12.63 71.80
C ALA A 2 -78.27 12.46 70.54
N SER A 3 -76.95 12.68 70.55
CA SER A 3 -75.83 12.15 71.37
C SER A 3 -75.63 10.63 71.25
N SER A 4 -74.53 10.21 70.60
CA SER A 4 -73.49 9.32 71.16
C SER A 4 -72.47 8.94 70.06
N THR A 5 -71.26 9.52 70.04
CA THR A 5 -69.96 8.98 70.54
C THR A 5 -69.43 7.68 69.93
N THR A 6 -68.45 7.85 69.04
CA THR A 6 -67.15 7.15 68.86
C THR A 6 -66.88 5.81 69.57
N ALA A 7 -66.38 4.83 68.81
CA ALA A 7 -65.15 4.11 69.15
C ALA A 7 -64.49 3.47 67.90
N ASN A 8 -63.18 3.42 67.94
CA ASN A 8 -62.19 3.29 66.87
C ASN A 8 -61.67 1.84 66.77
N ARG A 9 -61.28 1.34 65.57
CA ARG A 9 -60.27 0.26 65.38
C ARG A 9 -59.90 0.02 63.89
N PHE A 10 -58.97 0.85 63.41
CA PHE A 10 -57.71 0.59 62.67
C PHE A 10 -57.46 -0.68 61.80
N LEU A 11 -56.76 -0.42 60.67
CA LEU A 11 -55.79 -1.23 59.87
C LEU A 11 -56.38 -2.17 58.80
N LEU A 12 -55.95 -2.25 57.53
CA LEU A 12 -54.78 -1.80 56.77
C LEU A 12 -55.18 -1.66 55.28
N LEU A 13 -54.85 -0.54 54.62
CA LEU A 13 -54.86 -0.43 53.15
C LEU A 13 -53.45 -0.69 52.63
N CYS A 14 -53.22 -1.87 52.04
CA CYS A 14 -51.98 -2.19 51.34
C CYS A 14 -51.97 -1.49 49.97
N PHE A 15 -51.37 -0.31 49.87
CA PHE A 15 -50.94 0.25 48.59
C PHE A 15 -49.63 -0.41 48.17
N LEU A 16 -49.70 -1.34 47.21
CA LEU A 16 -48.52 -1.82 46.49
C LEU A 16 -48.07 -0.73 45.50
N LEU A 17 -47.17 0.15 45.94
CA LEU A 17 -46.33 0.96 45.06
C LEU A 17 -45.30 0.02 44.41
N SER A 18 -45.61 -0.46 43.21
CA SER A 18 -44.60 -1.08 42.34
C SER A 18 -43.66 0.02 41.86
N ALA A 19 -42.53 0.18 42.55
CA ALA A 19 -41.39 0.93 42.04
C ALA A 19 -40.84 0.18 40.82
N ALA A 20 -41.13 0.70 39.62
CA ALA A 20 -40.40 0.31 38.43
C ALA A 20 -38.97 0.83 38.60
N SER A 21 -38.05 -0.05 38.96
CA SER A 21 -36.62 0.23 38.91
C SER A 21 -36.24 0.33 37.43
N ASP A 22 -36.17 1.57 36.93
CA ASP A 22 -35.47 1.92 35.69
C ASP A 22 -34.00 1.55 35.86
N THR A 23 -33.68 0.28 35.57
CA THR A 23 -32.30 -0.12 35.34
C THR A 23 -31.89 0.45 33.99
N PRO A 24 -30.85 1.29 33.91
CA PRO A 24 -30.30 1.67 32.63
C PRO A 24 -29.72 0.40 32.01
N SER A 25 -30.40 -0.12 30.99
CA SER A 25 -29.93 -1.25 30.22
C SER A 25 -28.53 -0.94 29.67
N ALA A 26 -27.52 -1.62 30.20
CA ALA A 26 -26.14 -1.62 29.72
C ALA A 26 -26.01 -2.10 28.25
N ALA A 27 -27.12 -2.49 27.61
CA ALA A 27 -27.18 -2.91 26.21
C ALA A 27 -27.12 -1.75 25.19
N ARG A 28 -27.16 -0.48 25.64
CA ARG A 28 -27.18 0.67 24.71
C ARG A 28 -25.82 1.22 24.28
N THR A 29 -24.71 0.69 24.81
CA THR A 29 -23.35 1.20 24.52
C THR A 29 -22.52 0.32 23.59
N ALA A 30 -23.06 -0.80 23.08
CA ALA A 30 -22.33 -1.77 22.25
C ALA A 30 -22.70 -1.74 20.76
N ARG A 31 -23.13 -0.59 20.22
CA ARG A 31 -23.64 -0.49 18.83
C ARG A 31 -22.67 0.05 17.78
N ASN A 32 -21.38 0.24 18.11
CA ASN A 32 -20.43 0.82 17.16
C ASN A 32 -19.06 0.12 17.05
N SER A 33 -18.93 -1.11 17.56
CA SER A 33 -17.76 -1.97 17.29
C SER A 33 -18.21 -3.23 16.56
N THR A 34 -17.62 -3.49 15.39
CA THR A 34 -17.81 -4.74 14.65
C THR A 34 -17.46 -5.91 15.57
N SER A 35 -18.43 -6.77 15.90
CA SER A 35 -18.21 -7.86 16.86
C SER A 35 -17.06 -8.77 16.42
N THR A 36 -16.30 -9.34 17.35
CA THR A 36 -15.16 -10.23 17.04
C THR A 36 -15.56 -11.37 16.09
N ALA A 37 -16.79 -11.90 16.22
CA ALA A 37 -17.33 -12.92 15.33
C ALA A 37 -17.54 -12.40 13.89
N SER A 38 -17.99 -11.15 13.74
CA SER A 38 -18.14 -10.49 12.44
C SER A 38 -16.78 -10.27 11.78
N VAL A 39 -15.79 -9.74 12.52
CA VAL A 39 -14.42 -9.54 12.00
C VAL A 39 -13.78 -10.88 11.62
N ARG A 40 -14.06 -11.96 12.36
CA ARG A 40 -13.57 -13.30 12.01
C ARG A 40 -14.14 -13.79 10.68
N ARG A 41 -15.43 -13.58 10.43
CA ARG A 41 -16.05 -13.89 9.12
C ARG A 41 -15.43 -13.06 7.99
N MET A 42 -15.19 -11.78 8.24
CA MET A 42 -14.50 -10.90 7.30
C MET A 42 -13.09 -11.40 6.99
N HIS A 43 -12.35 -11.88 7.99
CA HIS A 43 -11.01 -12.45 7.80
C HIS A 43 -11.05 -13.71 6.92
N GLU A 44 -12.01 -14.61 7.12
CA GLU A 44 -12.18 -15.80 6.27
C GLU A 44 -12.47 -15.44 4.81
N GLN A 45 -13.36 -14.47 4.57
CA GLN A 45 -13.66 -13.97 3.22
C GLN A 45 -12.44 -13.29 2.58
N TRP A 46 -11.77 -12.45 3.36
CA TRP A 46 -10.56 -11.76 2.91
C TRP A 46 -9.44 -12.76 2.57
N MET A 47 -9.28 -13.83 3.35
CA MET A 47 -8.30 -14.88 3.07
C MET A 47 -8.60 -15.58 1.74
N ALA A 48 -9.86 -15.93 1.49
CA ALA A 48 -10.28 -16.53 0.23
C ALA A 48 -10.01 -15.60 -0.96
N GLN A 49 -10.37 -14.32 -0.84
CA GLN A 49 -10.15 -13.31 -1.88
C GLN A 49 -8.67 -13.11 -2.22
N HIS A 50 -7.78 -13.22 -1.23
CA HIS A 50 -6.34 -12.96 -1.39
C HIS A 50 -5.49 -14.23 -1.47
N GLY A 51 -6.12 -15.42 -1.58
CA GLY A 51 -5.43 -16.71 -1.65
C GLY A 51 -4.54 -16.98 -0.42
N ARG A 52 -4.95 -16.53 0.77
CA ARG A 52 -4.16 -16.63 2.00
C ARG A 52 -4.37 -17.99 2.65
N MET A 53 -3.27 -18.72 2.82
CA MET A 53 -3.22 -19.98 3.56
C MET A 53 -2.16 -19.86 4.65
N TYR A 54 -2.46 -20.42 5.83
CA TYR A 54 -1.53 -20.45 6.95
C TYR A 54 -1.16 -21.88 7.31
N LYS A 55 0.07 -22.06 7.79
CA LYS A 55 0.65 -23.37 8.14
C LYS A 55 -0.20 -24.15 9.14
N ASP A 56 -0.71 -23.46 10.15
CA ASP A 56 -1.41 -24.07 11.27
C ASP A 56 -2.42 -23.09 11.90
N ALA A 57 -3.26 -23.61 12.78
CA ALA A 57 -4.31 -22.85 13.47
C ALA A 57 -3.72 -21.74 14.36
N ALA A 58 -2.56 -21.95 14.99
CA ALA A 58 -1.91 -20.96 15.84
C ALA A 58 -1.44 -19.74 15.02
N LYS A 59 -0.85 -19.98 13.83
CA LYS A 59 -0.46 -18.94 12.89
C LYS A 59 -1.69 -18.20 12.35
N LYS A 60 -2.76 -18.94 12.01
CA LYS A 60 -4.04 -18.36 11.59
C LYS A 60 -4.61 -17.43 12.65
N GLU A 61 -4.60 -17.84 13.91
CA GLU A 61 -5.10 -17.02 15.02
C GLU A 61 -4.22 -15.78 15.28
N ARG A 62 -2.89 -15.91 15.19
CA ARG A 62 -1.99 -14.73 15.24
C ARG A 62 -2.32 -13.74 14.12
N ARG A 63 -2.51 -14.24 12.89
CA ARG A 63 -2.82 -13.41 11.72
C ARG A 63 -4.20 -12.76 11.82
N PHE A 64 -5.19 -13.47 12.37
CA PHE A 64 -6.50 -12.92 12.68
C PHE A 64 -6.41 -11.76 13.68
N ARG A 65 -5.62 -11.89 14.76
CA ARG A 65 -5.44 -10.79 15.74
C ARG A 65 -4.86 -9.53 15.10
N ILE A 66 -3.88 -9.69 14.21
CA ILE A 66 -3.30 -8.57 13.45
C ILE A 66 -4.34 -7.97 12.50
N PHE A 67 -5.05 -8.81 11.75
CA PHE A 67 -6.12 -8.40 10.85
C PHE A 67 -7.19 -7.58 11.57
N LYS A 68 -7.66 -8.07 12.73
CA LYS A 68 -8.66 -7.38 13.55
C LYS A 68 -8.15 -6.01 14.01
N ALA A 69 -6.94 -5.93 14.56
CA ALA A 69 -6.37 -4.66 14.99
C ALA A 69 -6.24 -3.66 13.83
N ASN A 70 -5.86 -4.12 12.64
CA ASN A 70 -5.76 -3.28 11.45
C ASN A 70 -7.14 -2.83 10.95
N VAL A 71 -8.17 -3.68 10.99
CA VAL A 71 -9.55 -3.28 10.64
C VAL A 71 -10.06 -2.24 11.62
N GLU A 72 -9.84 -2.41 12.92
CA GLU A 72 -10.20 -1.42 13.94
C GLU A 72 -9.50 -0.07 13.72
N TYR A 73 -8.22 -0.10 13.35
CA TYR A 73 -7.47 1.10 12.96
C TYR A 73 -8.06 1.77 11.71
N ILE A 74 -8.37 0.99 10.67
CA ILE A 74 -8.98 1.48 9.42
C ILE A 74 -10.30 2.18 9.71
N GLU A 75 -11.19 1.52 10.46
CA GLU A 75 -12.50 2.08 10.80
C GLU A 75 -12.35 3.36 11.63
N SER A 76 -11.47 3.35 12.64
CA SER A 76 -11.22 4.51 13.51
C SER A 76 -10.68 5.70 12.71
N ALA A 77 -9.69 5.45 11.84
CA ALA A 77 -9.09 6.46 10.97
C ALA A 77 -10.11 7.08 10.00
N ASN A 78 -10.96 6.25 9.38
CA ASN A 78 -11.98 6.73 8.46
C ASN A 78 -13.10 7.48 9.18
N ARG A 79 -13.50 7.04 10.39
CA ARG A 79 -14.51 7.73 11.21
C ARG A 79 -14.06 9.11 11.68
N ALA A 80 -12.76 9.31 11.92
CA ALA A 80 -12.23 10.61 12.32
C ALA A 80 -12.45 11.71 11.28
N GLY A 81 -12.60 11.36 10.00
CA GLY A 81 -12.99 12.29 8.92
C GLY A 81 -11.98 13.42 8.65
N ASN A 82 -10.79 13.38 9.25
CA ASN A 82 -9.78 14.44 9.19
C ASN A 82 -8.67 14.16 8.18
N ARG A 83 -8.87 13.20 7.26
CA ARG A 83 -7.91 12.80 6.23
C ARG A 83 -8.52 13.02 4.85
N LEU A 84 -7.71 13.48 3.92
CA LEU A 84 -8.07 13.60 2.49
C LEU A 84 -8.09 12.23 1.77
N TYR A 85 -7.89 11.14 2.50
CA TYR A 85 -7.85 9.78 1.98
C TYR A 85 -8.53 8.82 2.97
N THR A 86 -9.03 7.71 2.44
CA THR A 86 -9.58 6.61 3.24
C THR A 86 -8.63 5.42 3.26
N LEU A 87 -8.72 4.63 4.32
CA LEU A 87 -8.07 3.34 4.43
C LEU A 87 -9.06 2.22 4.13
N GLY A 88 -8.56 1.07 3.68
CA GLY A 88 -9.37 -0.11 3.43
C GLY A 88 -8.58 -1.40 3.65
N PRO A 89 -9.25 -2.52 3.97
CA PRO A 89 -8.61 -3.82 3.99
C PRO A 89 -8.03 -4.15 2.60
N ASN A 90 -6.80 -4.62 2.56
CA ASN A 90 -6.07 -4.97 1.35
C ASN A 90 -5.17 -6.19 1.61
N ARG A 91 -4.34 -6.59 0.64
CA ARG A 91 -3.47 -7.78 0.76
C ARG A 91 -2.47 -7.76 1.94
N PHE A 92 -2.29 -6.63 2.62
CA PHE A 92 -1.36 -6.45 3.74
C PHE A 92 -2.05 -6.39 5.11
N THR A 93 -3.39 -6.52 5.16
CA THR A 93 -4.14 -6.30 6.41
C THR A 93 -3.81 -7.31 7.52
N ASP A 94 -3.22 -8.47 7.21
CA ASP A 94 -2.77 -9.45 8.22
C ASP A 94 -1.30 -9.31 8.65
N LEU A 95 -0.63 -8.21 8.27
CA LEU A 95 0.76 -7.92 8.62
C LEU A 95 0.86 -6.79 9.65
N THR A 96 1.88 -6.86 10.52
CA THR A 96 2.27 -5.70 11.32
C THR A 96 3.03 -4.70 10.44
N ASN A 97 3.20 -3.46 10.93
CA ASN A 97 3.97 -2.46 10.19
C ASN A 97 5.43 -2.91 10.02
N GLU A 98 6.02 -3.53 11.04
CA GLU A 98 7.40 -4.06 11.00
C GLU A 98 7.53 -5.18 9.97
N GLU A 99 6.60 -6.14 9.96
CA GLU A 99 6.57 -7.22 8.97
C GLU A 99 6.40 -6.68 7.54
N PHE A 100 5.54 -5.67 7.36
CA PHE A 100 5.36 -5.00 6.08
C PHE A 100 6.64 -4.31 5.64
N ARG A 101 7.26 -3.50 6.51
CA ARG A 101 8.50 -2.77 6.21
C ARG A 101 9.64 -3.72 5.85
N ALA A 102 9.81 -4.79 6.61
CA ALA A 102 10.89 -5.76 6.40
C ALA A 102 10.75 -6.55 5.09
N SER A 103 9.52 -6.77 4.60
CA SER A 103 9.28 -7.66 3.45
C SER A 103 8.95 -6.92 2.15
N TYR A 104 8.43 -5.69 2.24
CA TYR A 104 7.87 -4.96 1.09
C TYR A 104 8.61 -3.68 0.75
N LEU A 105 9.43 -3.13 1.66
CA LEU A 105 10.29 -2.00 1.37
C LEU A 105 11.68 -2.50 0.99
N GLY A 106 12.27 -1.91 -0.06
CA GLY A 106 13.59 -2.30 -0.55
C GLY A 106 14.42 -1.16 -1.13
N PHE A 107 13.98 0.09 -0.98
CA PHE A 107 14.79 1.23 -1.38
C PHE A 107 15.86 1.51 -0.33
N ARG A 108 17.12 1.60 -0.76
CA ARG A 108 18.24 2.02 0.08
C ARG A 108 18.75 3.37 -0.42
N PRO A 109 18.52 4.47 0.30
CA PRO A 109 19.06 5.76 -0.10
C PRO A 109 20.59 5.72 -0.01
N THR A 110 21.26 6.03 -1.11
CA THR A 110 22.69 6.34 -1.10
C THR A 110 22.87 7.81 -0.66
N PRO A 111 23.82 8.11 0.24
CA PRO A 111 24.13 9.51 0.57
C PRO A 111 24.55 10.24 -0.70
N ARG A 112 23.81 11.27 -1.10
CA ARG A 112 24.22 12.11 -2.23
C ARG A 112 25.48 12.89 -1.84
N PRO A 113 26.52 12.94 -2.68
CA PRO A 113 27.58 13.92 -2.51
C PRO A 113 26.96 15.32 -2.50
N LYS A 114 27.15 16.08 -1.41
CA LYS A 114 26.80 17.50 -1.41
C LYS A 114 27.60 18.19 -2.51
N GLY A 115 26.93 18.78 -3.50
CA GLY A 115 27.58 19.70 -4.44
C GLY A 115 27.81 19.21 -5.87
N LYS A 116 27.23 18.09 -6.34
CA LYS A 116 27.05 17.96 -7.80
C LYS A 116 25.94 18.92 -8.22
N ALA A 117 26.32 20.00 -8.90
CA ALA A 117 25.38 20.85 -9.60
C ALA A 117 24.52 19.93 -10.49
N GLN A 118 23.24 19.80 -10.14
CA GLN A 118 22.29 19.13 -11.00
C GLN A 118 22.26 19.95 -12.29
N SER A 119 22.55 19.33 -13.42
CA SER A 119 22.32 19.97 -14.71
C SER A 119 20.86 20.44 -14.72
N PRO A 120 20.56 21.67 -15.15
CA PRO A 120 19.18 22.12 -15.26
C PRO A 120 18.41 21.06 -16.04
N CYS A 121 17.32 20.52 -15.46
CA CYS A 121 16.47 19.58 -16.18
C CYS A 121 16.17 20.19 -17.54
N ARG A 122 16.47 19.44 -18.61
CA ARG A 122 16.44 19.95 -19.99
C ARG A 122 15.05 20.42 -20.43
N TYR A 123 14.02 20.16 -19.62
CA TYR A 123 12.61 20.41 -19.87
C TYR A 123 11.97 21.44 -18.92
N ALA A 124 12.76 22.34 -18.33
CA ALA A 124 12.29 23.37 -17.39
C ALA A 124 11.39 24.48 -18.01
N ASN A 125 10.82 24.30 -19.22
CA ASN A 125 10.03 25.33 -19.89
C ASN A 125 8.55 24.92 -20.09
N ASP A 126 7.68 25.63 -19.37
CA ASP A 126 6.40 26.23 -19.81
C ASP A 126 5.31 25.37 -20.49
N LEU A 127 4.98 24.21 -19.92
CA LEU A 127 3.66 23.63 -20.10
C LEU A 127 2.95 23.51 -18.75
N MET A 128 2.12 24.51 -18.44
CA MET A 128 1.11 24.43 -17.38
C MET A 128 0.00 23.47 -17.83
N LEU A 129 0.27 22.17 -17.65
CA LEU A 129 -0.76 21.13 -17.74
C LEU A 129 -1.41 21.01 -16.37
N ASP A 130 -2.67 21.42 -16.26
CA ASP A 130 -3.45 21.34 -15.03
C ASP A 130 -3.59 19.89 -14.52
N SER A 131 -3.48 18.90 -15.42
CA SER A 131 -3.40 17.49 -15.07
C SER A 131 -2.70 16.67 -16.15
N MET A 132 -1.98 15.62 -15.73
CA MET A 132 -1.41 14.62 -16.63
C MET A 132 -1.59 13.21 -16.07
N ASP A 133 -2.06 12.30 -16.92
CA ASP A 133 -2.15 10.87 -16.60
C ASP A 133 -1.66 10.02 -17.79
N TRP A 134 -0.43 9.49 -17.68
CA TRP A 134 0.16 8.63 -18.70
C TRP A 134 -0.61 7.30 -18.91
N ARG A 135 -1.49 6.89 -17.99
CA ARG A 135 -2.36 5.71 -18.17
C ARG A 135 -3.38 5.93 -19.27
N SER A 136 -3.90 7.15 -19.39
CA SER A 136 -4.78 7.54 -20.52
C SER A 136 -4.08 7.44 -21.87
N ARG A 137 -2.74 7.43 -21.87
CA ARG A 137 -1.86 7.28 -23.04
C ARG A 137 -1.27 5.86 -23.16
N GLY A 138 -1.81 4.92 -22.38
CA GLY A 138 -1.49 3.50 -22.47
C GLY A 138 -0.24 3.05 -21.73
N ALA A 139 0.25 3.80 -20.73
CA ALA A 139 1.32 3.35 -19.83
C ALA A 139 0.73 2.68 -18.56
N TYR A 140 1.23 1.50 -18.17
CA TYR A 140 0.81 0.81 -16.94
C TYR A 140 2.01 0.17 -16.22
N ILE A 141 1.88 -0.08 -14.91
CA ILE A 141 2.93 -0.67 -14.07
C ILE A 141 2.33 -1.78 -13.18
N CYS A 142 3.06 -2.89 -13.01
CA CYS A 142 2.77 -3.92 -12.00
C CYS A 142 3.77 -3.86 -10.85
N THR A 143 3.36 -4.13 -9.61
CA THR A 143 4.24 -4.04 -8.42
C THR A 143 4.39 -5.38 -7.69
N TYR A 144 5.64 -5.79 -7.45
CA TYR A 144 5.98 -6.85 -6.49
C TYR A 144 7.07 -6.38 -5.51
N ALA A 145 7.02 -6.98 -4.32
CA ALA A 145 7.69 -6.57 -3.08
C ALA A 145 9.23 -6.70 -3.11
N GLY A 146 9.93 -5.78 -2.44
CA GLY A 146 11.38 -5.82 -2.17
C GLY A 146 12.27 -5.36 -3.33
N CYS A 147 11.90 -5.69 -4.56
CA CYS A 147 12.61 -5.26 -5.78
C CYS A 147 12.08 -3.94 -6.37
N CYS A 148 11.49 -3.06 -5.55
CA CYS A 148 10.76 -1.87 -6.01
C CYS A 148 11.61 -0.91 -6.88
N TRP A 149 12.92 -0.86 -6.63
CA TRP A 149 13.86 -0.09 -7.44
C TRP A 149 13.89 -0.57 -8.91
N ALA A 150 13.89 -1.89 -9.11
CA ALA A 150 13.92 -2.50 -10.43
C ALA A 150 12.62 -2.25 -11.20
N PHE A 151 11.47 -2.43 -10.52
CA PHE A 151 10.16 -2.12 -11.11
C PHE A 151 10.03 -0.64 -11.49
N SER A 152 10.52 0.27 -10.64
CA SER A 152 10.50 1.72 -10.91
C SER A 152 11.31 2.06 -12.17
N ALA A 153 12.54 1.55 -12.26
CA ALA A 153 13.41 1.81 -13.40
C ALA A 153 12.88 1.18 -14.70
N VAL A 154 12.37 -0.05 -14.64
CA VAL A 154 11.75 -0.72 -15.79
C VAL A 154 10.53 0.04 -16.27
N ALA A 155 9.62 0.41 -15.37
CA ALA A 155 8.42 1.18 -15.72
C ALA A 155 8.76 2.53 -16.38
N ALA A 156 9.75 3.25 -15.87
CA ALA A 156 10.21 4.50 -16.48
C ALA A 156 10.77 4.26 -17.89
N THR A 157 11.54 3.17 -18.08
CA THR A 157 12.11 2.77 -19.37
C THR A 157 11.01 2.36 -20.37
N GLU A 158 10.00 1.61 -19.94
CA GLU A 158 8.84 1.24 -20.75
C GLU A 158 8.03 2.49 -21.14
N GLY A 159 7.82 3.41 -20.19
CA GLY A 159 7.13 4.67 -20.40
C GLY A 159 7.78 5.54 -21.48
N ILE A 160 9.09 5.81 -21.36
CA ILE A 160 9.81 6.62 -22.36
C ILE A 160 9.89 5.91 -23.71
N THR A 161 9.98 4.57 -23.73
CA THR A 161 9.91 3.78 -24.97
C THR A 161 8.56 3.98 -25.66
N LYS A 162 7.44 3.91 -24.92
CA LYS A 162 6.09 4.17 -25.43
C LYS A 162 5.96 5.60 -25.95
N ILE A 163 6.48 6.60 -25.25
CA ILE A 163 6.46 8.00 -25.66
C ILE A 163 7.21 8.21 -26.98
N ARG A 164 8.40 7.62 -27.12
CA ARG A 164 9.28 7.82 -28.29
C ARG A 164 8.88 7.00 -29.51
N THR A 165 8.39 5.78 -29.31
CA THR A 165 8.17 4.81 -30.40
C THR A 165 6.69 4.51 -30.66
N GLY A 166 5.80 4.90 -29.74
CA GLY A 166 4.39 4.51 -29.77
C GLY A 166 4.13 3.06 -29.33
N GLN A 167 5.16 2.26 -29.06
CA GLN A 167 5.03 0.86 -28.65
C GLN A 167 5.28 0.67 -27.17
N LEU A 168 4.36 -0.01 -26.47
CA LEU A 168 4.58 -0.43 -25.09
C LEU A 168 5.12 -1.86 -25.11
N ILE A 169 6.42 -2.00 -24.83
CA ILE A 169 7.09 -3.30 -24.78
C ILE A 169 7.39 -3.62 -23.33
N SER A 170 6.82 -4.71 -22.80
CA SER A 170 7.07 -5.09 -21.41
C SER A 170 8.47 -5.70 -21.26
N ARG A 171 9.29 -5.12 -20.38
CA ARG A 171 10.69 -5.47 -20.12
C ARG A 171 10.85 -6.26 -18.83
N SER A 172 11.97 -6.96 -18.71
CA SER A 172 12.24 -7.85 -17.59
C SER A 172 12.82 -7.11 -16.38
N GLU A 173 12.07 -7.06 -15.29
CA GLU A 173 12.59 -6.64 -13.98
C GLU A 173 13.55 -7.70 -13.39
N LYS A 174 13.47 -8.95 -13.89
CA LYS A 174 14.28 -10.08 -13.40
C LYS A 174 15.70 -10.05 -13.94
N GLU A 175 15.88 -9.72 -15.21
CA GLU A 175 17.22 -9.55 -15.77
C GLU A 175 17.97 -8.45 -15.02
N LEU A 176 17.29 -7.32 -14.74
CA LEU A 176 17.85 -6.25 -13.95
C LEU A 176 18.23 -6.70 -12.52
N LEU A 177 17.44 -7.59 -11.91
CA LEU A 177 17.74 -8.16 -10.59
C LEU A 177 18.92 -9.16 -10.61
N ASP A 178 19.03 -9.97 -11.65
CA ASP A 178 20.00 -11.07 -11.71
C ASP A 178 21.35 -10.63 -12.27
N CYS A 179 21.35 -9.68 -13.20
CA CYS A 179 22.52 -9.28 -13.98
C CYS A 179 23.16 -7.96 -13.52
N ASN A 180 22.47 -7.17 -12.69
CA ASN A 180 23.09 -6.00 -12.09
C ASN A 180 24.02 -6.43 -10.94
N ASN A 181 25.32 -6.20 -11.14
CA ASN A 181 26.38 -6.59 -10.20
C ASN A 181 26.68 -5.55 -9.11
N ASP A 182 25.90 -4.47 -9.00
CA ASP A 182 26.11 -3.38 -8.01
C ASP A 182 25.72 -3.77 -6.57
N GLY A 183 25.66 -5.07 -6.26
CA GLY A 183 25.21 -5.58 -4.96
C GLY A 183 23.71 -5.39 -4.70
N TYR A 184 22.93 -5.12 -5.75
CA TYR A 184 21.49 -4.94 -5.64
C TYR A 184 20.76 -6.27 -5.54
N SER A 185 19.66 -6.26 -4.80
CA SER A 185 18.81 -7.42 -4.57
C SER A 185 17.38 -6.97 -4.24
N CYS A 186 16.48 -7.92 -3.96
CA CYS A 186 15.18 -7.57 -3.36
C CYS A 186 15.29 -7.04 -1.92
N ASN A 187 16.51 -6.91 -1.36
CA ASN A 187 16.76 -6.27 -0.07
C ASN A 187 17.32 -4.84 -0.20
N GLY A 188 17.47 -4.32 -1.42
CA GLY A 188 18.14 -3.03 -1.63
C GLY A 188 18.57 -2.76 -3.06
N GLY A 189 18.26 -1.58 -3.58
CA GLY A 189 18.81 -1.06 -4.83
C GLY A 189 18.41 0.40 -5.08
N THR A 190 18.94 1.00 -6.14
CA THR A 190 18.62 2.37 -6.57
C THR A 190 18.16 2.40 -8.03
N MET A 191 17.35 3.39 -8.38
CA MET A 191 16.89 3.58 -9.77
C MET A 191 18.04 4.05 -10.66
N ASP A 192 18.96 4.87 -10.16
CA ASP A 192 20.11 5.36 -10.93
C ASP A 192 21.04 4.23 -11.36
N GLY A 193 21.41 3.33 -10.43
CA GLY A 193 22.22 2.16 -10.78
C GLY A 193 21.47 1.21 -11.72
N ALA A 194 20.15 1.14 -11.63
CA ALA A 194 19.34 0.41 -12.60
C ALA A 194 19.39 1.03 -14.00
N PHE A 195 19.21 2.35 -14.11
CA PHE A 195 19.32 3.04 -15.39
C PHE A 195 20.73 2.93 -15.97
N GLN A 196 21.76 3.03 -15.13
CA GLN A 196 23.15 2.83 -15.54
C GLN A 196 23.37 1.43 -16.12
N PHE A 197 22.84 0.39 -15.48
CA PHE A 197 22.87 -0.97 -16.02
C PHE A 197 22.12 -1.07 -17.35
N ILE A 198 20.93 -0.49 -17.47
CA ILE A 198 20.13 -0.55 -18.70
C ILE A 198 20.86 0.14 -19.88
N VAL A 199 21.55 1.25 -19.60
CA VAL A 199 22.38 1.97 -20.58
C VAL A 199 23.58 1.11 -21.01
N SER A 200 24.29 0.48 -20.07
CA SER A 200 25.48 -0.33 -20.37
C SER A 200 25.14 -1.68 -21.02
N ASN A 201 24.02 -2.29 -20.65
CA ASN A 201 23.53 -3.55 -21.20
C ASN A 201 22.92 -3.38 -22.61
N GLY A 202 22.59 -2.14 -23.00
CA GLY A 202 22.07 -1.80 -24.33
C GLY A 202 20.58 -2.11 -24.53
N SER A 203 19.97 -3.04 -23.78
CA SER A 203 18.52 -3.14 -23.57
C SER A 203 18.20 -4.16 -22.47
N LEU A 204 16.93 -4.26 -22.08
CA LEU A 204 16.43 -5.40 -21.28
C LEU A 204 15.66 -6.37 -22.18
N ALA A 205 15.81 -7.66 -21.94
CA ALA A 205 14.94 -8.73 -22.42
C ALA A 205 13.47 -8.40 -22.14
N THR A 206 12.58 -8.99 -22.96
CA THR A 206 11.15 -8.87 -22.71
C THR A 206 10.75 -9.66 -21.46
N LYS A 207 9.68 -9.23 -20.79
CA LYS A 207 9.11 -9.96 -19.65
C LYS A 207 8.74 -11.41 -19.98
N ALA A 208 8.39 -11.69 -21.23
CA ALA A 208 8.10 -13.06 -21.71
C ALA A 208 9.38 -13.90 -21.84
N ALA A 209 10.46 -13.31 -22.32
CA ALA A 209 11.78 -13.95 -22.49
C ALA A 209 12.46 -14.24 -21.13
N TYR A 210 12.30 -13.34 -20.16
CA TYR A 210 12.89 -13.48 -18.82
C TYR A 210 11.84 -13.16 -17.73
N PRO A 211 10.95 -14.13 -17.40
CA PRO A 211 9.86 -13.91 -16.46
C PRO A 211 10.28 -13.61 -15.03
N TYR A 212 9.52 -12.74 -14.36
CA TYR A 212 9.79 -12.37 -12.97
C TYR A 212 9.63 -13.53 -11.99
N ARG A 213 10.63 -13.70 -11.13
CA ARG A 213 10.59 -14.51 -9.91
C ARG A 213 11.10 -13.65 -8.77
N ALA A 214 10.39 -13.65 -7.64
CA ALA A 214 10.65 -12.76 -6.50
C ALA A 214 11.89 -13.12 -5.67
N MET A 215 12.96 -13.58 -6.32
CA MET A 215 14.24 -13.95 -5.73
C MET A 215 15.35 -13.69 -6.75
N GLN A 216 16.48 -13.17 -6.28
CA GLN A 216 17.68 -13.04 -7.11
C GLN A 216 18.18 -14.43 -7.50
N GLY A 217 18.49 -14.58 -8.78
CA GLY A 217 19.05 -15.80 -9.35
C GLY A 217 20.34 -15.50 -10.12
N THR A 218 20.84 -16.50 -10.83
CA THR A 218 22.01 -16.36 -11.70
C THR A 218 21.64 -15.61 -12.97
N CYS A 219 22.43 -14.60 -13.34
CA CYS A 219 22.28 -13.89 -14.60
C CYS A 219 22.36 -14.84 -15.80
N ASN A 220 21.36 -14.76 -16.69
CA ASN A 220 21.38 -15.43 -17.98
C ASN A 220 21.49 -14.40 -19.12
N ALA A 221 22.72 -14.06 -19.49
CA ALA A 221 23.03 -13.08 -20.53
C ALA A 221 22.72 -13.55 -21.97
N ALA A 222 22.28 -14.80 -22.18
CA ALA A 222 21.99 -15.31 -23.53
C ALA A 222 20.64 -14.82 -24.10
N GLN A 223 19.84 -14.08 -23.32
CA GLN A 223 18.51 -13.57 -23.71
C GLN A 223 18.51 -12.06 -24.05
N VAL A 224 19.69 -11.44 -24.23
CA VAL A 224 19.81 -10.00 -24.52
C VAL A 224 19.25 -9.70 -25.91
N SER A 225 18.06 -9.11 -25.96
CA SER A 225 17.54 -8.53 -27.20
C SER A 225 18.23 -7.20 -27.45
N SER A 226 18.74 -6.93 -28.66
CA SER A 226 19.15 -5.57 -29.05
C SER A 226 17.92 -4.80 -29.53
N ALA A 227 17.22 -4.13 -28.62
CA ALA A 227 16.18 -3.18 -28.97
C ALA A 227 16.56 -1.81 -28.40
N ALA A 228 16.15 -0.72 -29.06
CA ALA A 228 16.41 0.62 -28.58
C ALA A 228 16.00 0.77 -27.10
N THR A 229 16.91 1.31 -26.31
CA THR A 229 16.78 1.52 -24.86
C THR A 229 16.93 3.00 -24.53
N ILE A 230 17.08 3.32 -23.25
CA ILE A 230 17.44 4.67 -22.79
C ILE A 230 18.92 4.98 -23.08
N SER A 231 19.22 6.20 -23.51
CA SER A 231 20.59 6.67 -23.72
C SER A 231 21.24 7.26 -22.46
N GLY A 232 20.47 7.46 -21.39
CA GLY A 232 20.91 8.10 -20.15
C GLY A 232 19.75 8.33 -19.18
N TYR A 233 20.06 8.96 -18.05
CA TYR A 233 19.11 9.34 -17.01
C TYR A 233 19.52 10.67 -16.39
N GLU A 234 18.56 11.40 -15.83
CA GLU A 234 18.77 12.68 -15.14
C GLU A 234 18.02 12.68 -13.81
N ASP A 235 18.63 13.30 -12.80
CA ASP A 235 17.99 13.55 -11.51
C ASP A 235 17.11 14.79 -11.59
N VAL A 236 15.86 14.66 -11.14
CA VAL A 236 15.02 15.83 -10.86
C VAL A 236 15.61 16.63 -9.69
N GLN A 237 15.45 17.95 -9.73
CA GLN A 237 15.88 18.81 -8.64
C GLN A 237 15.28 18.36 -7.30
N ALA A 238 16.16 18.16 -6.31
CA ALA A 238 15.72 17.69 -5.00
C ALA A 238 14.77 18.71 -4.34
N ASN A 239 13.69 18.21 -3.75
CA ASN A 239 12.70 19.02 -3.01
C ASN A 239 12.03 20.12 -3.84
N SER A 240 11.92 19.95 -5.16
CA SER A 240 11.22 20.88 -6.06
C SER A 240 10.05 20.18 -6.73
N GLU A 241 8.82 20.45 -6.25
CA GLU A 241 7.60 19.93 -6.87
C GLU A 241 7.39 20.46 -8.28
N SER A 242 7.79 21.72 -8.55
CA SER A 242 7.73 22.30 -9.88
C SER A 242 8.66 21.59 -10.87
N ALA A 243 9.91 21.29 -10.48
CA ALA A 243 10.82 20.52 -11.32
C ALA A 243 10.29 19.10 -11.58
N LEU A 244 9.67 18.47 -10.57
CA LEU A 244 9.03 17.17 -10.73
C LEU A 244 7.85 17.21 -11.70
N LEU A 245 6.99 18.24 -11.61
CA LEU A 245 5.89 18.44 -12.54
C LEU A 245 6.39 18.60 -13.97
N SER A 246 7.38 19.47 -14.19
CA SER A 246 8.00 19.65 -15.51
C SER A 246 8.57 18.34 -16.05
N ALA A 247 9.23 17.54 -15.22
CA ALA A 247 9.79 16.25 -15.63
C ALA A 247 8.70 15.23 -16.00
N VAL A 248 7.59 15.18 -15.25
CA VAL A 248 6.46 14.27 -15.54
C VAL A 248 5.71 14.68 -16.81
N ALA A 249 5.71 15.98 -17.14
CA ALA A 249 4.96 16.55 -18.25
C ALA A 249 5.55 16.27 -19.66
N ASN A 250 6.72 15.63 -19.76
CA ASN A 250 7.46 15.40 -21.00
C ASN A 250 7.63 13.90 -21.31
#